data_AF-A0A359F005-F1
#
_entry.id   AF-A0A359F005-F1
#
_cell.length_a   1.000
_cell.length_b   1.000
_cell.length_c   1.000
_cell.angle_alpha   90.00
_cell.angle_beta   90.00
_cell.angle_gamma   90.00
#
_symmetry.space_group_name_H-M   'P 1'
#
loop_
_entity.id
_entity.type
_entity.pdbx_description
1 polymer ?
#
loop_
_entity_poly.entity_id
_entity_poly.type
_entity_poly.pdbx_seq_one_letter_code
_entity_poly.pdbx_strand_id
1 'polypeptide(L)'
;DWELADRERFRAVHAAPDARLWAARNAGRARLVEFVRARARRKADRYGGDEADGIENLLDPDVLTIGFARRFATYKRATLLLTDQSRLRQLLGGDRPIQLLFSGKAHPADEPGKGFLQEVAHLAEDPQTRDRVVFLEDYDLDAGRMLTRGVDVWLNTPLRPMEACGTSGMKAALNGVLNLSVRDGWWDEAFAPDLGWAIPTTSHESLEPQERDQRESAWLYDLIEREVIPAFYDRDAAGIPRGWTHRMASCLEHLVPEFHAGRMVREYVQDYYLPSAIRTKEVHGVDGSGVLELAAFKSKVRQNWPAVQVLEVSTPVDSHVDEEITVHTTVSLGGLDPSEVHVQLLVGEVDMEGELSATVTSNLTLQESVQGDAQGCYRYSGSTTCDHPGTMGYQIRIVPDGSELHQWTEIGLVRYGA
;
A
#
# COMPACT_ATOMS: atom_id res chain seq x y z
N ASP A 1 -6.09 13.48 21.64
CA ASP A 1 -5.63 14.55 20.76
C ASP A 1 -4.80 13.91 19.66
N TRP A 2 -5.42 13.66 18.50
CA TRP A 2 -4.80 12.94 17.38
C TRP A 2 -3.75 13.81 16.66
N GLU A 3 -3.69 15.10 16.98
CA GLU A 3 -2.69 16.04 16.44
C GLU A 3 -1.28 15.73 16.94
N LEU A 4 -1.20 15.09 18.12
CA LEU A 4 0.02 14.65 18.79
C LEU A 4 0.11 13.11 18.82
N ALA A 5 -0.40 12.44 17.78
CA ALA A 5 -0.35 10.99 17.66
C ALA A 5 1.07 10.50 17.31
N ASP A 6 2.09 10.96 18.05
CA ASP A 6 3.46 10.52 17.86
C ASP A 6 3.70 9.13 18.50
N ARG A 7 4.79 8.49 18.06
CA ARG A 7 5.15 7.15 18.50
C ARG A 7 5.48 7.08 20.00
N GLU A 8 6.08 8.13 20.56
CA GLU A 8 6.44 8.16 21.98
C GLU A 8 5.20 8.13 22.88
N ARG A 9 4.17 8.89 22.51
CA ARG A 9 2.87 8.88 23.19
C ARG A 9 2.19 7.52 23.08
N PHE A 10 2.21 6.89 21.91
CA PHE A 10 1.57 5.60 21.74
C PHE A 10 2.35 4.44 22.37
N ARG A 11 3.67 4.56 22.57
CA ARG A 11 4.45 3.60 23.36
C ARG A 11 3.92 3.44 24.79
N ALA A 12 3.29 4.47 25.36
CA ALA A 12 2.64 4.39 26.68
C ALA A 12 1.53 3.33 26.75
N VAL A 13 1.01 2.85 25.62
CA VAL A 13 0.03 1.75 25.58
C VAL A 13 0.59 0.45 26.19
N HIS A 14 1.90 0.22 26.08
CA HIS A 14 2.57 -0.96 26.66
C HIS A 14 2.59 -0.94 28.19
N ALA A 15 2.39 0.23 28.83
CA ALA A 15 2.24 0.32 30.28
C ALA A 15 0.82 -0.05 30.75
N ALA A 16 -0.15 -0.19 29.85
CA ALA A 16 -1.50 -0.59 30.20
C ALA A 16 -1.53 -2.09 30.55
N PRO A 17 -2.23 -2.51 31.62
CA PRO A 17 -2.36 -3.93 31.92
C PRO A 17 -3.05 -4.68 30.77
N ASP A 18 -2.54 -5.85 30.40
CA ASP A 18 -3.13 -6.68 29.32
C ASP A 18 -4.62 -6.98 29.56
N ALA A 19 -5.01 -7.18 30.82
CA ALA A 19 -6.40 -7.38 31.22
C ALA A 19 -7.32 -6.23 30.76
N ARG A 20 -6.80 -4.99 30.79
CA ARG A 20 -7.54 -3.80 30.35
C ARG A 20 -7.64 -3.73 28.83
N LEU A 21 -6.58 -4.05 28.10
CA LEU A 21 -6.59 -4.12 26.64
C LEU A 21 -7.56 -5.21 26.16
N TRP A 22 -7.50 -6.38 26.78
CA TRP A 22 -8.38 -7.50 26.47
C TRP A 22 -9.84 -7.22 26.81
N ALA A 23 -10.13 -6.63 27.97
CA ALA A 23 -11.48 -6.20 28.33
C ALA A 23 -12.05 -5.18 27.32
N ALA A 24 -11.23 -4.24 26.84
CA ALA A 24 -11.64 -3.29 25.81
C ALA A 24 -11.97 -3.98 24.47
N ARG A 25 -11.16 -4.98 24.06
CA ARG A 25 -11.42 -5.83 22.87
C ARG A 25 -12.73 -6.58 23.00
N ASN A 26 -12.92 -7.30 24.10
CA ASN A 26 -14.14 -8.08 24.37
C ASN A 26 -15.39 -7.18 24.38
N ALA A 27 -15.31 -5.99 25.00
CA ALA A 27 -16.40 -5.04 24.99
C ALA A 27 -16.72 -4.50 23.58
N GLY A 28 -15.70 -4.33 22.73
CA GLY A 28 -15.86 -4.00 21.31
C GLY A 28 -16.60 -5.09 20.54
N ARG A 29 -16.18 -6.34 20.72
CA ARG A 29 -16.78 -7.52 20.09
C ARG A 29 -18.22 -7.75 20.53
N ALA A 30 -18.50 -7.67 21.83
CA ALA A 30 -19.86 -7.78 22.35
C ALA A 30 -20.80 -6.71 21.77
N ARG A 31 -20.34 -5.45 21.66
CA ARG A 31 -21.14 -4.40 21.02
C ARG A 31 -21.38 -4.66 19.53
N LEU A 32 -20.43 -5.26 18.82
CA LEU A 32 -20.60 -5.64 17.42
C LEU A 32 -21.63 -6.75 17.26
N VAL A 33 -21.58 -7.78 18.10
CA VAL A 33 -22.57 -8.87 18.11
C VAL A 33 -23.98 -8.31 18.33
N GLU A 34 -24.17 -7.47 19.35
CA GLU A 34 -25.47 -6.83 19.59
C GLU A 34 -25.93 -5.93 18.45
N PHE A 35 -25.00 -5.20 17.82
CA PHE A 35 -25.30 -4.38 16.65
C PHE A 35 -25.78 -5.23 15.46
N VAL A 36 -25.13 -6.37 15.21
CA VAL A 36 -25.50 -7.31 14.15
C VAL A 36 -26.88 -7.90 14.43
N ARG A 37 -27.13 -8.39 15.65
CA ARG A 37 -28.44 -8.91 16.06
C ARG A 37 -29.54 -7.86 15.92
N ALA A 38 -29.29 -6.62 16.34
CA ALA A 38 -30.24 -5.52 16.18
C ALA A 38 -30.50 -5.15 14.71
N ARG A 39 -29.52 -5.27 13.81
CA ARG A 39 -29.73 -5.14 12.35
C ARG A 39 -30.57 -6.29 11.81
N ALA A 40 -30.31 -7.52 12.24
CA ALA A 40 -31.08 -8.70 11.84
C ALA A 40 -32.55 -8.61 12.29
N ARG A 41 -32.82 -8.22 13.56
CA ARG A 41 -34.20 -8.00 14.05
C ARG A 41 -34.96 -7.00 13.19
N ARG A 42 -34.34 -5.84 12.90
CA ARG A 42 -34.93 -4.82 12.01
C ARG A 42 -35.17 -5.33 10.59
N LYS A 43 -34.37 -6.26 10.09
CA LYS A 43 -34.60 -6.89 8.79
C LYS A 43 -35.83 -7.81 8.85
N ALA A 44 -35.89 -8.72 9.82
CA ALA A 44 -37.00 -9.65 10.02
C ALA A 44 -38.35 -8.91 10.20
N ASP A 45 -38.35 -7.81 10.96
CA ASP A 45 -39.55 -6.97 11.16
C ASP A 45 -40.10 -6.39 9.85
N ARG A 46 -39.23 -6.08 8.87
CA ARG A 46 -39.65 -5.56 7.56
C ARG A 46 -40.25 -6.64 6.65
N TYR A 47 -39.89 -7.90 6.83
CA TYR A 47 -40.31 -9.01 5.96
C TYR A 47 -41.40 -9.92 6.57
N GLY A 48 -41.91 -9.60 7.77
CA GLY A 48 -43.12 -10.24 8.32
C GLY A 48 -42.91 -11.21 9.48
N GLY A 49 -41.77 -11.17 10.18
CA GLY A 49 -41.63 -11.71 11.55
C GLY A 49 -41.29 -13.20 11.70
N ASP A 50 -41.53 -14.05 10.70
CA ASP A 50 -41.18 -15.49 10.77
C ASP A 50 -39.64 -15.74 10.74
N GLU A 51 -38.84 -14.74 10.39
CA GLU A 51 -37.36 -14.77 10.40
C GLU A 51 -36.73 -14.42 11.76
N ALA A 52 -37.51 -14.26 12.84
CA ALA A 52 -36.97 -13.93 14.15
C ALA A 52 -36.23 -15.10 14.82
N ASP A 53 -36.47 -16.34 14.36
CA ASP A 53 -35.89 -17.54 14.96
C ASP A 53 -34.38 -17.63 14.69
N GLY A 54 -33.60 -17.85 15.75
CA GLY A 54 -32.13 -17.95 15.69
C GLY A 54 -31.36 -16.63 15.71
N ILE A 55 -32.01 -15.45 15.72
CA ILE A 55 -31.28 -14.16 15.78
C ILE A 55 -30.38 -14.05 17.02
N GLU A 56 -30.85 -14.55 18.17
CA GLU A 56 -30.06 -14.54 19.40
C GLU A 56 -28.85 -15.49 19.37
N ASN A 57 -28.81 -16.43 18.43
CA ASN A 57 -27.69 -17.33 18.21
C ASN A 57 -26.66 -16.75 17.22
N LEU A 58 -27.00 -15.66 16.51
CA LEU A 58 -26.09 -15.02 15.57
C LEU A 58 -24.88 -14.45 16.29
N LEU A 59 -23.72 -15.01 15.98
CA LEU A 59 -22.40 -14.63 16.51
C LEU A 59 -22.30 -14.77 18.05
N ASP A 60 -21.11 -15.11 18.52
CA ASP A 60 -20.81 -15.25 19.93
C ASP A 60 -19.74 -14.22 20.32
N PRO A 61 -19.95 -13.43 21.40
CA PRO A 61 -18.97 -12.46 21.87
C PRO A 61 -17.68 -13.06 22.42
N ASP A 62 -17.59 -14.38 22.62
CA ASP A 62 -16.37 -15.06 23.10
C ASP A 62 -15.59 -15.79 22.00
N VAL A 63 -16.11 -15.79 20.77
CA VAL A 63 -15.50 -16.46 19.60
C VAL A 63 -14.71 -15.48 18.72
N LEU A 64 -13.58 -15.97 18.19
CA LEU A 64 -12.70 -15.23 17.29
C LEU A 64 -13.47 -14.73 16.06
N THR A 65 -13.61 -13.41 15.93
CA THR A 65 -14.36 -12.78 14.84
C THR A 65 -13.44 -12.23 13.76
N ILE A 66 -13.52 -12.79 12.55
CA ILE A 66 -12.81 -12.30 11.37
C ILE A 66 -13.76 -11.46 10.52
N GLY A 67 -13.40 -10.20 10.30
CA GLY A 67 -14.17 -9.26 9.49
C GLY A 67 -13.62 -9.12 8.08
N PHE A 68 -14.52 -9.11 7.10
CA PHE A 68 -14.23 -8.71 5.74
C PHE A 68 -15.28 -7.69 5.30
N ALA A 69 -14.90 -6.40 5.15
CA ALA A 69 -15.85 -5.42 4.64
C ALA A 69 -15.29 -4.43 3.63
N ARG A 70 -15.65 -4.65 2.35
CA ARG A 70 -15.14 -3.92 1.19
C ARG A 70 -16.18 -3.97 0.06
N ARG A 71 -16.04 -3.09 -0.94
CA ARG A 71 -16.75 -3.26 -2.23
C ARG A 71 -16.38 -4.64 -2.80
N PHE A 72 -17.37 -5.43 -3.21
CA PHE A 72 -17.14 -6.71 -3.88
C PHE A 72 -16.69 -6.42 -5.31
N ALA A 73 -15.41 -6.69 -5.57
CA ALA A 73 -14.77 -6.59 -6.87
C ALA A 73 -13.86 -7.83 -6.99
N THR A 74 -13.70 -8.34 -8.21
CA THR A 74 -12.97 -9.61 -8.46
C THR A 74 -11.57 -9.63 -7.87
N TYR A 75 -10.81 -8.54 -8.04
CA TYR A 75 -9.44 -8.44 -7.54
C TYR A 75 -9.34 -8.49 -6.00
N LYS A 76 -10.42 -8.24 -5.24
CA LYS A 76 -10.39 -8.28 -3.76
C LYS A 76 -10.54 -9.68 -3.18
N ARG A 77 -10.89 -10.66 -4.01
CA ARG A 77 -10.97 -12.10 -3.70
C ARG A 77 -11.61 -12.42 -2.35
N ALA A 78 -12.82 -11.87 -2.13
CA ALA A 78 -13.63 -12.15 -0.94
C ALA A 78 -13.90 -13.66 -0.76
N THR A 79 -13.96 -14.39 -1.87
CA THR A 79 -14.22 -15.83 -1.94
C THR A 79 -12.97 -16.70 -1.77
N LEU A 80 -11.78 -16.14 -1.55
CA LEU A 80 -10.56 -16.95 -1.33
C LEU A 80 -10.69 -17.89 -0.12
N LEU A 81 -11.42 -17.47 0.92
CA LEU A 81 -11.78 -18.36 2.04
C LEU A 81 -12.79 -19.43 1.63
N LEU A 82 -13.65 -19.16 0.64
CA LEU A 82 -14.69 -20.10 0.23
C LEU A 82 -14.16 -21.22 -0.70
N THR A 83 -12.90 -21.11 -1.16
CA THR A 83 -12.27 -22.10 -2.04
C THR A 83 -12.22 -23.50 -1.43
N ASP A 84 -11.99 -23.62 -0.12
CA ASP A 84 -12.05 -24.89 0.62
C ASP A 84 -13.16 -24.86 1.68
N GLN A 85 -14.40 -25.13 1.24
CA GLN A 85 -15.55 -25.14 2.15
C GLN A 85 -15.48 -26.23 3.22
N SER A 86 -14.71 -27.30 3.00
CA SER A 86 -14.57 -28.39 3.98
C SER A 86 -13.76 -27.90 5.18
N ARG A 87 -12.58 -27.32 4.93
CA ARG A 87 -11.77 -26.67 5.97
C ARG A 87 -12.53 -25.52 6.63
N LEU A 88 -13.26 -24.71 5.85
CA LEU A 88 -14.09 -23.65 6.41
C LEU A 88 -15.08 -24.17 7.46
N ARG A 89 -15.85 -25.19 7.12
CA ARG A 89 -16.84 -25.77 8.05
C ARG A 89 -16.19 -26.35 9.30
N GLN A 90 -15.00 -26.95 9.18
CA GLN A 90 -14.24 -27.42 10.34
C GLN A 90 -13.82 -26.26 11.26
N LEU A 91 -13.38 -25.13 10.68
CA LEU A 91 -13.03 -23.94 11.46
C LEU A 91 -14.24 -23.29 12.13
N LEU A 92 -15.42 -23.33 11.52
CA LEU A 92 -16.63 -22.75 12.09
C LEU A 92 -17.23 -23.61 13.23
N GLY A 93 -17.05 -24.94 13.17
CA GLY A 93 -17.68 -25.90 14.08
C GLY A 93 -16.74 -26.64 15.05
N GLY A 94 -15.43 -26.39 15.01
CA GLY A 94 -14.45 -27.06 15.87
C GLY A 94 -14.39 -26.55 17.31
N ASP A 95 -13.48 -27.11 18.11
CA ASP A 95 -13.31 -26.78 19.55
C ASP A 95 -12.83 -25.34 19.79
N ARG A 96 -12.12 -24.77 18.82
CA ARG A 96 -11.64 -23.38 18.80
C ARG A 96 -12.23 -22.69 17.57
N PRO A 97 -13.54 -22.40 17.57
CA PRO A 97 -14.23 -22.00 16.35
C PRO A 97 -13.83 -20.59 15.93
N ILE A 98 -14.06 -20.25 14.66
CA ILE A 98 -14.07 -18.87 14.20
C ILE A 98 -15.49 -18.45 13.82
N GLN A 99 -15.70 -17.16 13.68
CA GLN A 99 -16.90 -16.61 13.05
C GLN A 99 -16.52 -15.54 12.02
N LEU A 100 -17.29 -15.48 10.94
CA LEU A 100 -17.04 -14.61 9.81
C LEU A 100 -18.12 -13.54 9.71
N LEU A 101 -17.69 -12.29 9.60
CA LEU A 101 -18.58 -11.16 9.36
C LEU A 101 -18.21 -10.48 8.05
N PHE A 102 -19.07 -10.66 7.05
CA PHE A 102 -18.95 -10.03 5.75
C PHE A 102 -19.82 -8.78 5.68
N SER A 103 -19.36 -7.75 4.96
CA SER A 103 -20.21 -6.62 4.60
C SER A 103 -19.70 -5.92 3.35
N GLY A 104 -20.59 -5.31 2.57
CA GLY A 104 -20.19 -4.57 1.39
C GLY A 104 -21.28 -4.56 0.32
N LYS A 105 -20.94 -3.96 -0.81
CA LYS A 105 -21.82 -3.86 -1.99
C LYS A 105 -21.04 -4.25 -3.23
N ALA A 106 -21.65 -5.02 -4.11
CA ALA A 106 -21.17 -5.21 -5.47
C ALA A 106 -21.62 -4.02 -6.34
N HIS A 107 -20.86 -3.70 -7.38
CA HIS A 107 -21.32 -2.71 -8.35
C HIS A 107 -22.46 -3.31 -9.19
N PRO A 108 -23.52 -2.55 -9.55
CA PRO A 108 -24.62 -3.10 -10.34
C PRO A 108 -24.21 -3.72 -11.68
N ALA A 109 -23.09 -3.27 -12.26
CA ALA A 109 -22.53 -3.78 -13.52
C ALA A 109 -21.41 -4.84 -13.34
N ASP A 110 -21.03 -5.20 -12.11
CA ASP A 110 -19.98 -6.18 -11.83
C ASP A 110 -20.62 -7.55 -11.55
N GLU A 111 -20.92 -8.29 -12.63
CA GLU A 111 -21.58 -9.60 -12.53
C GLU A 111 -20.76 -10.63 -11.75
N PRO A 112 -19.44 -10.76 -11.94
CA PRO A 112 -18.61 -11.61 -11.08
C PRO A 112 -18.66 -11.21 -9.61
N GLY A 113 -18.64 -9.90 -9.30
CA GLY A 113 -18.77 -9.41 -7.93
C GLY A 113 -20.12 -9.75 -7.27
N LYS A 114 -21.20 -9.87 -8.05
CA LYS A 114 -22.50 -10.36 -7.55
C LYS A 114 -22.49 -11.87 -7.26
N GLY A 115 -21.81 -12.67 -8.08
CA GLY A 115 -21.64 -14.10 -7.82
C GLY A 115 -20.99 -14.37 -6.46
N PHE A 116 -19.94 -13.60 -6.13
CA PHE A 116 -19.29 -13.67 -4.82
C PHE A 116 -20.22 -13.31 -3.65
N LEU A 117 -21.07 -12.31 -3.85
CA LEU A 117 -22.07 -11.92 -2.86
C LEU A 117 -23.07 -13.05 -2.60
N GLN A 118 -23.51 -13.74 -3.67
CA GLN A 118 -24.42 -14.87 -3.59
C GLN A 118 -23.80 -16.06 -2.86
N GLU A 119 -22.54 -16.39 -3.14
CA GLU A 119 -21.83 -17.46 -2.44
C GLU A 119 -21.73 -17.20 -0.93
N VAL A 120 -21.38 -15.96 -0.55
CA VAL A 120 -21.32 -15.55 0.87
C VAL A 120 -22.71 -15.58 1.51
N ALA A 121 -23.74 -15.11 0.80
CA ALA A 121 -25.12 -15.13 1.29
C ALA A 121 -25.62 -16.56 1.51
N HIS A 122 -25.39 -17.47 0.56
CA HIS A 122 -25.74 -18.89 0.72
C HIS A 122 -25.05 -19.53 1.93
N LEU A 123 -23.78 -19.19 2.19
CA LEU A 123 -23.08 -19.68 3.38
C LEU A 123 -23.66 -19.09 4.68
N ALA A 124 -24.13 -17.84 4.65
CA ALA A 124 -24.77 -17.21 5.81
C ALA A 124 -26.18 -17.76 6.09
N GLU A 125 -26.84 -18.35 5.08
CA GLU A 125 -28.17 -18.97 5.21
C GLU A 125 -28.12 -20.48 5.49
N ASP A 126 -27.00 -21.16 5.21
CA ASP A 126 -26.81 -22.59 5.48
C ASP A 126 -26.98 -22.88 6.99
N PRO A 127 -27.93 -23.76 7.40
CA PRO A 127 -28.18 -24.09 8.79
C PRO A 127 -26.96 -24.57 9.59
N GLN A 128 -25.94 -25.13 8.91
CA GLN A 128 -24.71 -25.58 9.57
C GLN A 128 -23.75 -24.44 9.92
N THR A 129 -23.90 -23.27 9.29
CA THR A 129 -22.96 -22.14 9.41
C THR A 129 -23.62 -20.81 9.77
N ARG A 130 -24.95 -20.69 9.69
CA ARG A 130 -25.72 -19.45 9.88
C ARG A 130 -25.49 -18.75 11.23
N ASP A 131 -25.15 -19.50 12.28
CA ASP A 131 -24.88 -18.91 13.60
C ASP A 131 -23.47 -18.27 13.68
N ARG A 132 -22.57 -18.63 12.74
CA ARG A 132 -21.15 -18.23 12.71
C ARG A 132 -20.77 -17.40 11.49
N VAL A 133 -21.59 -17.37 10.45
CA VAL A 133 -21.33 -16.60 9.23
C VAL A 133 -22.46 -15.62 9.03
N VAL A 134 -22.13 -14.33 9.07
CA VAL A 134 -23.11 -13.26 8.85
C VAL A 134 -22.70 -12.39 7.68
N PHE A 135 -23.66 -12.16 6.79
CA PHE A 135 -23.58 -11.10 5.79
C PHE A 135 -24.37 -9.87 6.26
N LEU A 136 -23.67 -8.81 6.65
CA LEU A 136 -24.28 -7.55 7.06
C LEU A 136 -24.55 -6.67 5.84
N GLU A 137 -25.82 -6.60 5.44
CA GLU A 137 -26.33 -5.71 4.40
C GLU A 137 -26.19 -4.22 4.77
N ASP A 138 -26.28 -3.37 3.76
CA ASP A 138 -26.24 -1.91 3.90
C ASP A 138 -25.02 -1.41 4.67
N TYR A 139 -23.83 -1.71 4.14
CA TYR A 139 -22.60 -1.11 4.61
C TYR A 139 -22.68 0.42 4.48
N ASP A 140 -22.69 1.09 5.62
CA ASP A 140 -22.69 2.53 5.82
C ASP A 140 -21.58 2.90 6.82
N LEU A 141 -21.49 4.18 7.18
CA LEU A 141 -20.47 4.64 8.14
C LEU A 141 -20.65 4.02 9.53
N ASP A 142 -21.88 3.71 9.94
CA ASP A 142 -22.17 3.09 11.23
C ASP A 142 -21.72 1.63 11.27
N ALA A 143 -22.03 0.86 10.22
CA ALA A 143 -21.51 -0.50 10.03
C ALA A 143 -19.98 -0.48 9.97
N GLY A 144 -19.39 0.41 9.17
CA GLY A 144 -17.94 0.55 9.07
C GLY A 144 -17.29 0.84 10.43
N ARG A 145 -17.90 1.73 11.22
CA ARG A 145 -17.45 2.03 12.59
C ARG A 145 -17.57 0.82 13.52
N MET A 146 -18.66 0.06 13.43
CA MET A 146 -18.86 -1.10 14.30
C MET A 146 -17.92 -2.25 13.95
N LEU A 147 -17.76 -2.57 12.66
CA LEU A 147 -16.88 -3.65 12.21
C LEU A 147 -15.41 -3.35 12.57
N THR A 148 -14.90 -2.17 12.20
CA THR A 148 -13.49 -1.81 12.46
C THR A 148 -13.15 -1.68 13.95
N ARG A 149 -14.14 -1.64 14.84
CA ARG A 149 -13.95 -1.62 16.29
C ARG A 149 -14.14 -2.96 16.96
N GLY A 150 -15.01 -3.81 16.41
CA GLY A 150 -15.54 -4.97 17.12
C GLY A 150 -15.03 -6.31 16.61
N VAL A 151 -14.53 -6.41 15.38
CA VAL A 151 -13.87 -7.65 14.95
C VAL A 151 -12.51 -7.79 15.64
N ASP A 152 -11.97 -9.00 15.65
CA ASP A 152 -10.65 -9.29 16.22
C ASP A 152 -9.57 -9.24 15.14
N VAL A 153 -9.90 -9.75 13.96
CA VAL A 153 -9.04 -9.77 12.77
C VAL A 153 -9.73 -9.08 11.62
N TRP A 154 -9.01 -8.21 10.93
CA TRP A 154 -9.43 -7.62 9.68
C TRP A 154 -8.75 -8.33 8.50
N LEU A 155 -9.55 -9.01 7.68
CA LEU A 155 -9.06 -9.79 6.54
C LEU A 155 -9.04 -8.97 5.25
N ASN A 156 -7.92 -8.96 4.54
CA ASN A 156 -7.85 -8.47 3.16
C ASN A 156 -7.08 -9.46 2.27
N THR A 157 -7.69 -9.86 1.15
CA THR A 157 -7.12 -10.85 0.21
C THR A 157 -6.96 -10.30 -1.22
N PRO A 158 -6.50 -9.05 -1.42
CA PRO A 158 -6.36 -8.51 -2.77
C PRO A 158 -5.41 -9.36 -3.62
N LEU A 159 -5.64 -9.35 -4.92
CA LEU A 159 -4.68 -9.83 -5.91
C LEU A 159 -3.55 -8.81 -6.00
N ARG A 160 -2.31 -9.22 -5.74
CA ARG A 160 -1.15 -8.33 -5.85
C ARG A 160 -0.87 -7.99 -7.32
N PRO A 161 -0.33 -6.81 -7.68
CA PRO A 161 -0.26 -5.56 -6.93
C PRO A 161 -1.48 -4.65 -7.21
N MET A 162 -2.71 -5.19 -7.19
CA MET A 162 -3.91 -4.46 -7.64
C MET A 162 -4.49 -3.51 -6.57
N GLU A 163 -4.08 -3.63 -5.31
CA GLU A 163 -4.48 -2.70 -4.25
C GLU A 163 -3.46 -1.57 -4.12
N ALA A 164 -3.81 -0.37 -4.59
CA ALA A 164 -2.92 0.78 -4.47
C ALA A 164 -2.59 1.17 -3.01
N CYS A 165 -3.52 0.98 -2.07
CA CYS A 165 -3.32 1.32 -0.66
C CYS A 165 -4.25 0.47 0.22
N GLY A 166 -5.47 0.95 0.50
CA GLY A 166 -6.48 0.22 1.28
C GLY A 166 -6.66 0.74 2.71
N THR A 167 -7.49 1.77 2.89
CA THR A 167 -7.63 2.47 4.19
C THR A 167 -8.45 1.73 5.25
N SER A 168 -9.15 0.65 4.90
CA SER A 168 -9.99 -0.08 5.87
C SER A 168 -9.17 -0.81 6.92
N GLY A 169 -8.03 -1.39 6.53
CA GLY A 169 -7.10 -2.05 7.45
C GLY A 169 -6.47 -1.06 8.43
N MET A 170 -6.14 0.16 7.96
CA MET A 170 -5.69 1.26 8.82
C MET A 170 -6.73 1.56 9.91
N LYS A 171 -8.00 1.75 9.53
CA LYS A 171 -9.10 2.03 10.48
C LYS A 171 -9.21 0.93 11.54
N ALA A 172 -9.08 -0.33 11.13
CA ALA A 172 -9.09 -1.46 12.04
C ALA A 172 -7.88 -1.43 13.00
N ALA A 173 -6.67 -1.22 12.48
CA ALA A 173 -5.44 -1.11 13.25
C ALA A 173 -5.49 0.02 14.30
N LEU A 174 -6.04 1.19 13.94
CA LEU A 174 -6.24 2.31 14.87
C LEU A 174 -7.17 2.00 16.04
N ASN A 175 -7.96 0.92 15.93
CA ASN A 175 -8.80 0.41 17.02
C ASN A 175 -8.21 -0.82 17.71
N GLY A 176 -6.96 -1.21 17.42
CA GLY A 176 -6.32 -2.40 18.00
C GLY A 176 -6.89 -3.71 17.46
N VAL A 177 -7.45 -3.71 16.25
CA VAL A 177 -7.80 -4.92 15.49
C VAL A 177 -6.54 -5.37 14.72
N LEU A 178 -6.24 -6.67 14.74
CA LEU A 178 -5.08 -7.21 14.03
C LEU A 178 -5.41 -7.42 12.55
N ASN A 179 -4.43 -7.19 11.67
CA ASN A 179 -4.62 -7.41 10.23
C ASN A 179 -4.11 -8.80 9.83
N LEU A 180 -4.88 -9.47 8.97
CA LEU A 180 -4.49 -10.67 8.23
C LEU A 180 -4.64 -10.30 6.75
N SER A 181 -3.53 -10.04 6.07
CA SER A 181 -3.59 -9.44 4.74
C SER A 181 -2.49 -9.92 3.82
N VAL A 182 -2.78 -9.98 2.52
CA VAL A 182 -1.75 -10.02 1.48
C VAL A 182 -0.88 -8.76 1.61
N ARG A 183 0.43 -8.90 1.35
CA ARG A 183 1.39 -7.79 1.27
C ARG A 183 1.20 -7.00 -0.03
N ASP A 184 0.19 -6.15 -0.02
CA ASP A 184 -0.16 -5.23 -1.10
C ASP A 184 -0.67 -3.90 -0.53
N GLY A 185 -0.53 -2.82 -1.31
CA GLY A 185 -0.85 -1.46 -0.89
C GLY A 185 -0.23 -1.10 0.47
N TRP A 186 -1.05 -0.57 1.37
CA TRP A 186 -0.57 -0.06 2.67
C TRP A 186 0.04 -1.14 3.55
N TRP A 187 -0.37 -2.41 3.37
CA TRP A 187 0.13 -3.49 4.21
C TRP A 187 1.53 -3.93 3.76
N ASP A 188 1.91 -3.72 2.50
CA ASP A 188 3.29 -3.97 2.08
C ASP A 188 4.27 -2.99 2.72
N GLU A 189 3.84 -1.73 2.91
CA GLU A 189 4.58 -0.68 3.63
C GLU A 189 4.59 -0.92 5.15
N ALA A 190 3.47 -1.35 5.72
CA ALA A 190 3.26 -1.39 7.16
C ALA A 190 3.68 -2.70 7.83
N PHE A 191 3.73 -3.81 7.10
CA PHE A 191 3.82 -5.14 7.71
C PHE A 191 5.13 -5.34 8.48
N ALA A 192 4.98 -5.71 9.75
CA ALA A 192 6.00 -6.37 10.53
C ALA A 192 5.40 -7.57 11.28
N PRO A 193 6.18 -8.62 11.59
CA PRO A 193 5.68 -9.86 12.19
C PRO A 193 4.94 -9.69 13.51
N ASP A 194 5.15 -8.60 14.23
CA ASP A 194 4.49 -8.26 15.50
C ASP A 194 3.18 -7.47 15.33
N LEU A 195 2.87 -6.98 14.12
CA LEU A 195 1.70 -6.13 13.84
C LEU A 195 0.50 -6.90 13.24
N GLY A 196 0.70 -8.16 12.88
CA GLY A 196 -0.34 -8.98 12.27
C GLY A 196 0.27 -10.09 11.45
N TRP A 197 -0.45 -10.50 10.41
CA TRP A 197 -0.05 -11.62 9.56
C TRP A 197 -0.06 -11.24 8.08
N ALA A 198 0.94 -11.73 7.36
CA ALA A 198 1.07 -11.60 5.92
C ALA A 198 0.65 -12.93 5.26
N ILE A 199 -0.36 -12.86 4.39
CA ILE A 199 -0.75 -14.00 3.56
C ILE A 199 0.28 -14.13 2.42
N PRO A 200 0.97 -15.27 2.29
CA PRO A 200 1.90 -15.48 1.19
C PRO A 200 1.20 -15.45 -0.18
N THR A 201 1.89 -14.99 -1.22
CA THR A 201 1.38 -14.93 -2.59
C THR A 201 2.35 -15.58 -3.58
N THR A 202 1.85 -16.02 -4.72
CA THR A 202 2.71 -16.52 -5.82
C THR A 202 2.98 -15.42 -6.85
N SER A 203 3.94 -15.65 -7.76
CA SER A 203 4.01 -14.85 -8.99
C SER A 203 2.76 -15.07 -9.84
N HIS A 204 2.27 -14.01 -10.47
CA HIS A 204 1.11 -14.03 -11.35
C HIS A 204 1.41 -14.61 -12.74
N GLU A 205 2.68 -14.67 -13.12
CA GLU A 205 3.10 -15.04 -14.48
C GLU A 205 3.20 -16.55 -14.69
N SER A 206 3.33 -17.32 -13.60
CA SER A 206 3.69 -18.74 -13.67
C SER A 206 2.52 -19.70 -13.47
N LEU A 207 1.33 -19.22 -13.09
CA LEU A 207 0.21 -20.08 -12.68
C LEU A 207 -1.12 -19.61 -13.26
N GLU A 208 -1.97 -20.57 -13.63
CA GLU A 208 -3.37 -20.30 -13.95
C GLU A 208 -4.11 -19.73 -12.72
N PRO A 209 -5.07 -18.81 -12.90
CA PRO A 209 -5.73 -18.12 -11.79
C PRO A 209 -6.33 -19.04 -10.72
N GLN A 210 -6.91 -20.17 -11.15
CA GLN A 210 -7.53 -21.14 -10.24
C GLN A 210 -6.50 -21.87 -9.37
N GLU A 211 -5.36 -22.26 -9.95
CA GLU A 211 -4.29 -22.94 -9.23
C GLU A 211 -3.63 -22.01 -8.21
N ARG A 212 -3.42 -20.75 -8.61
CA ARG A 212 -2.97 -19.70 -7.69
C ARG A 212 -3.92 -19.56 -6.50
N ASP A 213 -5.21 -19.36 -6.76
CA ASP A 213 -6.18 -19.10 -5.69
C ASP A 213 -6.32 -20.33 -4.77
N GLN A 214 -6.21 -21.56 -5.28
CA GLN A 214 -6.14 -22.77 -4.45
C GLN A 214 -4.91 -22.79 -3.52
N ARG A 215 -3.73 -22.47 -4.05
CA ARG A 215 -2.49 -22.43 -3.27
C ARG A 215 -2.50 -21.33 -2.22
N GLU A 216 -2.91 -20.11 -2.61
CA GLU A 216 -3.01 -18.97 -1.70
C GLU A 216 -4.10 -19.17 -0.64
N SER A 217 -5.21 -19.82 -0.99
CA SER A 217 -6.23 -20.24 -0.02
C SER A 217 -5.65 -21.23 1.00
N ALA A 218 -4.90 -22.23 0.55
CA ALA A 218 -4.28 -23.20 1.45
C ALA A 218 -3.31 -22.54 2.45
N TRP A 219 -2.52 -21.55 2.01
CA TRP A 219 -1.66 -20.77 2.91
C TRP A 219 -2.44 -19.87 3.87
N LEU A 220 -3.52 -19.25 3.40
CA LEU A 220 -4.42 -18.49 4.27
C LEU A 220 -5.00 -19.37 5.38
N TYR A 221 -5.47 -20.57 5.04
CA TYR A 221 -5.96 -21.53 6.03
C TYR A 221 -4.88 -21.97 7.01
N ASP A 222 -3.69 -22.32 6.52
CA ASP A 222 -2.56 -22.72 7.38
C ASP A 222 -2.20 -21.63 8.39
N LEU A 223 -2.23 -20.36 7.96
CA LEU A 223 -1.98 -19.20 8.80
C LEU A 223 -3.08 -19.00 9.86
N ILE A 224 -4.36 -19.16 9.47
CA ILE A 224 -5.49 -19.10 10.40
C ILE A 224 -5.39 -20.21 11.45
N GLU A 225 -5.17 -21.45 11.01
CA GLU A 225 -5.14 -22.65 11.85
C GLU A 225 -3.95 -22.69 12.80
N ARG A 226 -2.75 -22.33 12.32
CA ARG A 226 -1.50 -22.52 13.07
C ARG A 226 -1.06 -21.30 13.84
N GLU A 227 -1.52 -20.11 13.47
CA GLU A 227 -1.07 -18.87 14.11
C GLU A 227 -2.23 -18.06 14.69
N VAL A 228 -3.24 -17.71 13.89
CA VAL A 228 -4.29 -16.79 14.31
C VAL A 228 -5.16 -17.40 15.42
N ILE A 229 -5.67 -18.62 15.21
CA ILE A 229 -6.51 -19.32 16.19
C ILE A 229 -5.74 -19.57 17.50
N PRO A 230 -4.52 -20.15 17.50
CA PRO A 230 -3.74 -20.31 18.72
C PRO A 230 -3.50 -18.99 19.44
N ALA A 231 -3.10 -17.92 18.73
CA ALA A 231 -2.84 -16.63 19.35
C ALA A 231 -4.05 -16.05 20.11
N PHE A 232 -5.28 -16.34 19.68
CA PHE A 232 -6.51 -15.87 20.32
C PHE A 232 -6.97 -16.77 21.48
N TYR A 233 -6.86 -18.09 21.30
CA TYR A 233 -7.41 -19.08 22.24
C TYR A 233 -6.41 -19.53 23.31
N ASP A 234 -5.11 -19.38 23.08
CA ASP A 234 -4.09 -19.68 24.08
C ASP A 234 -4.02 -18.54 25.11
N ARG A 235 -4.72 -18.77 26.22
CA ARG A 235 -4.94 -17.81 27.29
C ARG A 235 -4.21 -18.26 28.56
N ASP A 236 -3.72 -17.29 29.33
CA ASP A 236 -3.12 -17.55 30.64
C ASP A 236 -4.18 -17.95 31.69
N ALA A 237 -3.74 -18.20 32.93
CA ALA A 237 -4.64 -18.56 34.04
C ALA A 237 -5.71 -17.49 34.36
N ALA A 238 -5.52 -16.25 33.92
CA ALA A 238 -6.48 -15.16 34.06
C ALA A 238 -7.39 -15.00 32.83
N GLY A 239 -7.30 -15.91 31.84
CA GLY A 239 -8.10 -15.87 30.62
C GLY A 239 -7.62 -14.83 29.60
N ILE A 240 -6.36 -14.39 29.68
CA ILE A 240 -5.81 -13.32 28.83
C ILE A 240 -4.87 -13.91 27.78
N PRO A 241 -5.08 -13.63 26.47
CA PRO A 241 -4.15 -14.01 25.41
C PRO A 241 -3.00 -13.00 25.32
N ARG A 242 -1.93 -13.21 26.10
CA ARG A 242 -0.80 -12.26 26.23
C ARG A 242 -0.12 -11.92 24.90
N GLY A 243 0.05 -12.93 24.04
CA GLY A 243 0.61 -12.70 22.70
C GLY A 243 -0.28 -11.78 21.85
N TRP A 244 -1.60 -11.93 21.97
CA TRP A 244 -2.57 -11.10 21.27
C TRP A 244 -2.57 -9.66 21.79
N THR A 245 -2.61 -9.46 23.11
CA THR A 245 -2.61 -8.10 23.69
C THR A 245 -1.30 -7.37 23.41
N HIS A 246 -0.18 -8.10 23.39
CA HIS A 246 1.10 -7.54 22.94
C HIS A 246 1.05 -7.06 21.49
N ARG A 247 0.57 -7.90 20.55
CA ARG A 247 0.39 -7.49 19.14
C ARG A 247 -0.53 -6.28 19.02
N MET A 248 -1.64 -6.24 19.78
CA MET A 248 -2.54 -5.09 19.79
C MET A 248 -1.82 -3.81 20.23
N ALA A 249 -1.00 -3.88 21.28
CA ALA A 249 -0.20 -2.76 21.76
C ALA A 249 0.83 -2.32 20.70
N SER A 250 1.56 -3.27 20.10
CA SER A 250 2.52 -2.99 19.02
C SER A 250 1.86 -2.33 17.81
N CYS A 251 0.69 -2.81 17.38
CA CYS A 251 -0.11 -2.16 16.33
C CYS A 251 -0.42 -0.70 16.66
N LEU A 252 -0.85 -0.43 17.89
CA LEU A 252 -1.17 0.93 18.31
C LEU A 252 0.08 1.83 18.36
N GLU A 253 1.22 1.32 18.85
CA GLU A 253 2.50 2.05 18.85
C GLU A 253 2.98 2.39 17.44
N HIS A 254 2.97 1.42 16.53
CA HIS A 254 3.65 1.56 15.24
C HIS A 254 2.74 2.11 14.14
N LEU A 255 1.47 1.72 14.11
CA LEU A 255 0.59 2.05 12.99
C LEU A 255 -0.17 3.36 13.18
N VAL A 256 -0.46 3.75 14.43
CA VAL A 256 -1.23 4.98 14.67
C VAL A 256 -0.50 6.25 14.20
N PRO A 257 0.80 6.45 14.50
CA PRO A 257 1.53 7.63 14.07
C PRO A 257 1.74 7.69 12.55
N GLU A 258 1.82 6.54 11.90
CA GLU A 258 2.13 6.46 10.48
C GLU A 258 0.87 6.57 9.61
N PHE A 259 -0.26 6.00 10.04
CA PHE A 259 -1.47 5.82 9.22
C PHE A 259 -2.68 6.61 9.74
N HIS A 260 -2.48 7.90 10.03
CA HIS A 260 -3.56 8.82 10.35
C HIS A 260 -3.64 10.00 9.37
N ALA A 261 -4.86 10.44 9.07
CA ALA A 261 -5.10 11.50 8.08
C ALA A 261 -4.46 12.85 8.46
N GLY A 262 -4.21 13.08 9.76
CA GLY A 262 -3.55 14.30 10.23
C GLY A 262 -2.11 14.43 9.74
N ARG A 263 -1.35 13.31 9.71
CA ARG A 263 -0.01 13.26 9.11
C ARG A 263 -0.09 13.53 7.62
N MET A 264 -0.93 12.77 6.91
CA MET A 264 -1.11 12.90 5.46
C MET A 264 -1.40 14.35 5.08
N VAL A 265 -2.40 14.99 5.68
CA VAL A 265 -2.75 16.39 5.36
C VAL A 265 -1.59 17.34 5.65
N ARG A 266 -0.86 17.14 6.76
CA ARG A 266 0.30 17.97 7.11
C ARG A 266 1.41 17.85 6.06
N GLU A 267 1.78 16.64 5.65
CA GLU A 267 2.80 16.40 4.60
C GLU A 267 2.35 17.00 3.27
N TYR A 268 1.09 16.80 2.86
CA TYR A 268 0.54 17.46 1.66
C TYR A 268 0.65 18.98 1.72
N VAL A 269 0.39 19.58 2.88
CA VAL A 269 0.48 21.02 3.06
C VAL A 269 1.93 21.50 3.03
N GLN A 270 2.84 20.82 3.75
CA GLN A 270 4.23 21.22 3.93
C GLN A 270 5.10 20.97 2.70
N ASP A 271 4.91 19.83 2.03
CA ASP A 271 5.79 19.36 0.97
C ASP A 271 5.28 19.74 -0.42
N TYR A 272 3.97 19.96 -0.58
CA TYR A 272 3.37 20.24 -1.90
C TYR A 272 2.65 21.59 -1.94
N TYR A 273 1.64 21.81 -1.10
CA TYR A 273 0.77 22.99 -1.26
C TYR A 273 1.47 24.30 -0.92
N LEU A 274 2.20 24.37 0.19
CA LEU A 274 2.89 25.58 0.60
C LEU A 274 4.07 25.92 -0.33
N PRO A 275 4.96 24.97 -0.71
CA PRO A 275 6.00 25.23 -1.70
C PRO A 275 5.43 25.70 -3.04
N SER A 276 4.35 25.07 -3.52
CA SER A 276 3.68 25.46 -4.76
C SER A 276 3.09 26.88 -4.68
N ALA A 277 2.49 27.24 -3.54
CA ALA A 277 1.94 28.58 -3.32
C ALA A 277 3.04 29.65 -3.24
N ILE A 278 4.17 29.35 -2.59
CA ILE A 278 5.35 30.22 -2.53
C ILE A 278 5.91 30.42 -3.95
N ARG A 279 6.16 29.32 -4.66
CA ARG A 279 6.68 29.35 -6.04
C ARG A 279 5.77 30.13 -6.97
N THR A 280 4.46 29.97 -6.85
CA THR A 280 3.48 30.72 -7.66
C THR A 280 3.64 32.22 -7.45
N LYS A 281 3.85 32.68 -6.21
CA LYS A 281 4.09 34.10 -5.92
C LYS A 281 5.43 34.58 -6.47
N GLU A 282 6.48 33.77 -6.36
CA GLU A 282 7.82 34.08 -6.89
C GLU A 282 7.81 34.20 -8.42
N VAL A 283 7.22 33.23 -9.13
CA VAL A 283 7.09 33.25 -10.59
C VAL A 283 6.22 34.41 -11.06
N HIS A 284 5.12 34.69 -10.35
CA HIS A 284 4.26 35.80 -10.71
C HIS A 284 4.97 37.14 -10.60
N GLY A 285 5.85 37.32 -9.61
CA GLY A 285 6.49 38.60 -9.35
C GLY A 285 5.48 39.73 -9.13
N VAL A 286 5.93 40.99 -9.26
CA VAL A 286 5.09 42.17 -9.04
C VAL A 286 4.18 42.47 -10.24
N ASP A 287 4.62 42.12 -11.45
CA ASP A 287 3.99 42.54 -12.72
C ASP A 287 3.62 41.38 -13.65
N GLY A 288 3.85 40.12 -13.28
CA GLY A 288 3.58 38.95 -14.10
C GLY A 288 4.70 38.57 -15.07
N SER A 289 5.84 39.28 -15.08
CA SER A 289 6.96 39.03 -15.99
C SER A 289 7.52 37.61 -15.91
N GLY A 290 7.74 37.08 -14.70
CA GLY A 290 8.29 35.74 -14.51
C GLY A 290 7.40 34.61 -15.05
N VAL A 291 6.08 34.83 -15.19
CA VAL A 291 5.18 33.87 -15.85
C VAL A 291 5.44 33.83 -17.35
N LEU A 292 5.66 34.99 -17.97
CA LEU A 292 5.99 35.09 -19.39
C LEU A 292 7.36 34.50 -19.69
N GLU A 293 8.36 34.75 -18.82
CA GLU A 293 9.69 34.15 -18.90
C GLU A 293 9.63 32.63 -18.79
N LEU A 294 8.92 32.09 -17.78
CA LEU A 294 8.71 30.66 -17.63
C LEU A 294 8.01 30.05 -18.85
N ALA A 295 7.00 30.71 -19.40
CA ALA A 295 6.28 30.23 -20.58
C ALA A 295 7.19 30.24 -21.83
N ALA A 296 7.97 31.31 -22.03
CA ALA A 296 8.93 31.43 -23.12
C ALA A 296 10.02 30.36 -23.02
N PHE A 297 10.59 30.16 -21.83
CA PHE A 297 11.56 29.12 -21.53
C PHE A 297 11.01 27.72 -21.86
N LYS A 298 9.84 27.36 -21.33
CA LYS A 298 9.19 26.06 -21.60
C LYS A 298 8.93 25.86 -23.10
N SER A 299 8.55 26.91 -23.81
CA SER A 299 8.35 26.86 -25.27
C SER A 299 9.66 26.64 -26.02
N LYS A 300 10.71 27.38 -25.67
CA LYS A 300 12.05 27.23 -26.23
C LYS A 300 12.57 25.81 -26.04
N VAL A 301 12.53 25.28 -24.82
CA VAL A 301 13.02 23.93 -24.52
C VAL A 301 12.28 22.88 -25.33
N ARG A 302 10.94 22.92 -25.37
CA ARG A 302 10.13 21.97 -26.17
C ARG A 302 10.44 22.02 -27.66
N GLN A 303 10.66 23.21 -28.22
CA GLN A 303 10.96 23.37 -29.64
C GLN A 303 12.32 22.77 -30.01
N ASN A 304 13.32 22.90 -29.15
CA ASN A 304 14.69 22.44 -29.43
C ASN A 304 14.95 20.98 -28.97
N TRP A 305 14.13 20.43 -28.06
CA TRP A 305 14.30 19.07 -27.51
C TRP A 305 14.43 17.93 -28.52
N PRO A 306 13.73 17.94 -29.69
CA PRO A 306 13.91 16.90 -30.70
C PRO A 306 15.36 16.78 -31.20
N ALA A 307 16.14 17.86 -31.16
CA ALA A 307 17.55 17.88 -31.57
C ALA A 307 18.52 17.59 -30.41
N VAL A 308 18.05 17.46 -29.16
CA VAL A 308 18.87 17.09 -28.00
C VAL A 308 19.20 15.60 -28.07
N GLN A 309 20.49 15.25 -28.08
CA GLN A 309 20.98 13.87 -28.24
C GLN A 309 22.28 13.63 -27.46
N VAL A 310 22.45 12.41 -26.95
CA VAL A 310 23.75 11.91 -26.52
C VAL A 310 24.43 11.32 -27.75
N LEU A 311 25.60 11.84 -28.11
CA LEU A 311 26.31 11.45 -29.34
C LEU A 311 27.35 10.36 -29.08
N GLU A 312 28.08 10.50 -27.98
CA GLU A 312 29.17 9.60 -27.63
C GLU A 312 29.27 9.48 -26.11
N VAL A 313 29.57 8.27 -25.64
CA VAL A 313 29.91 7.99 -24.25
C VAL A 313 31.20 7.18 -24.24
N SER A 314 32.18 7.65 -23.46
CA SER A 314 33.47 7.00 -23.29
C SER A 314 33.69 6.70 -21.82
N THR A 315 34.00 5.43 -21.55
CA THR A 315 34.30 4.91 -20.21
C THR A 315 35.53 3.99 -20.28
N PRO A 316 36.26 3.83 -19.16
CA PRO A 316 37.25 2.76 -19.02
C PRO A 316 36.56 1.39 -19.14
N VAL A 317 37.16 0.47 -19.89
CA VAL A 317 36.56 -0.84 -20.24
C VAL A 317 36.61 -1.84 -19.07
N ASP A 318 37.55 -1.66 -18.14
CA ASP A 318 37.73 -2.51 -16.95
C ASP A 318 37.96 -1.60 -15.72
N SER A 319 37.23 -1.83 -14.65
CA SER A 319 37.38 -1.10 -13.37
C SER A 319 37.13 -2.04 -12.19
N HIS A 320 37.88 -1.84 -11.11
CA HIS A 320 37.76 -2.62 -9.88
C HIS A 320 36.76 -2.01 -8.90
N VAL A 321 36.30 -2.81 -7.94
CA VAL A 321 35.53 -2.32 -6.79
C VAL A 321 36.37 -1.27 -6.06
N ASP A 322 35.73 -0.17 -5.63
CA ASP A 322 36.35 1.02 -5.04
C ASP A 322 37.27 1.84 -5.97
N GLU A 323 37.32 1.53 -7.27
CA GLU A 323 38.03 2.36 -8.25
C GLU A 323 37.14 3.50 -8.75
N GLU A 324 37.73 4.69 -8.90
CA GLU A 324 37.04 5.85 -9.46
C GLU A 324 36.98 5.75 -10.98
N ILE A 325 35.76 5.62 -11.51
CA ILE A 325 35.50 5.53 -12.94
C ILE A 325 35.14 6.92 -13.45
N THR A 326 35.98 7.47 -14.34
CA THR A 326 35.67 8.72 -15.02
C THR A 326 34.90 8.46 -16.30
N VAL A 327 33.72 9.07 -16.41
CA VAL A 327 32.88 9.00 -17.61
C VAL A 327 33.01 10.31 -18.39
N HIS A 328 33.18 10.21 -19.70
CA HIS A 328 33.11 11.33 -20.62
C HIS A 328 31.95 11.14 -21.58
N THR A 329 31.19 12.20 -21.84
CA THR A 329 30.13 12.16 -22.85
C THR A 329 30.10 13.42 -23.69
N THR A 330 29.84 13.25 -24.98
CA THR A 330 29.57 14.35 -25.90
C THR A 330 28.07 14.37 -26.18
N VAL A 331 27.43 15.52 -25.97
CA VAL A 331 25.99 15.72 -26.19
C VAL A 331 25.76 16.85 -27.19
N SER A 332 24.70 16.75 -28.00
CA SER A 332 24.15 17.87 -28.75
C SER A 332 22.94 18.42 -28.00
N LEU A 333 22.89 19.73 -27.78
CA LEU A 333 21.81 20.39 -27.05
C LEU A 333 20.76 21.05 -27.96
N GLY A 334 20.89 20.89 -29.28
CA GLY A 334 19.86 21.31 -30.22
C GLY A 334 19.54 22.81 -30.22
N GLY A 335 20.47 23.67 -29.75
CA GLY A 335 20.25 25.12 -29.60
C GLY A 335 19.90 25.58 -28.18
N LEU A 336 19.85 24.67 -27.21
CA LEU A 336 19.81 25.00 -25.78
C LEU A 336 21.21 25.33 -25.25
N ASP A 337 21.25 26.22 -24.27
CA ASP A 337 22.46 26.53 -23.52
C ASP A 337 22.76 25.43 -22.50
N PRO A 338 24.04 25.15 -22.19
CA PRO A 338 24.41 24.18 -21.15
C PRO A 338 23.78 24.43 -19.78
N SER A 339 23.43 25.67 -19.44
CA SER A 339 22.71 26.04 -18.20
C SER A 339 21.22 25.71 -18.24
N GLU A 340 20.67 25.37 -19.41
CA GLU A 340 19.26 25.02 -19.61
C GLU A 340 19.02 23.50 -19.53
N VAL A 341 20.04 22.73 -19.17
CA VAL A 341 20.00 21.27 -19.06
C VAL A 341 20.89 20.75 -17.94
N HIS A 342 20.54 19.60 -17.39
CA HIS A 342 21.46 18.74 -16.68
C HIS A 342 21.79 17.52 -17.55
N VAL A 343 23.08 17.24 -17.71
CA VAL A 343 23.57 15.96 -18.21
C VAL A 343 23.93 15.12 -17.00
N GLN A 344 23.30 13.97 -16.89
CA GLN A 344 23.34 13.12 -15.70
C GLN A 344 23.88 11.74 -16.05
N LEU A 345 24.62 11.17 -15.10
CA LEU A 345 25.09 9.79 -15.13
C LEU A 345 24.26 8.99 -14.13
N LEU A 346 23.58 7.96 -14.63
CA LEU A 346 22.88 6.97 -13.85
C LEU A 346 23.74 5.72 -13.78
N VAL A 347 23.95 5.20 -12.58
CA VAL A 347 24.76 3.99 -12.33
C VAL A 347 23.95 3.08 -11.43
N GLY A 348 23.83 1.80 -11.79
CA GLY A 348 23.01 0.86 -11.05
C GLY A 348 23.29 -0.58 -11.42
N GLU A 349 22.61 -1.49 -10.73
CA GLU A 349 22.68 -2.93 -11.02
C GLU A 349 21.98 -3.23 -12.34
N VAL A 350 22.55 -4.15 -13.11
CA VAL A 350 21.96 -4.62 -14.36
C VAL A 350 21.32 -5.97 -14.12
N ASP A 351 20.04 -6.08 -14.43
CA ASP A 351 19.33 -7.35 -14.35
C ASP A 351 19.65 -8.27 -15.54
N MET A 352 19.03 -9.46 -15.56
CA MET A 352 19.25 -10.46 -16.62
C MET A 352 18.77 -9.99 -18.01
N GLU A 353 17.95 -8.94 -18.07
CA GLU A 353 17.37 -8.37 -19.29
C GLU A 353 18.18 -7.17 -19.77
N GLY A 354 19.19 -6.74 -19.01
CA GLY A 354 20.03 -5.59 -19.34
C GLY A 354 19.46 -4.27 -18.82
N GLU A 355 18.41 -4.28 -18.00
CA GLU A 355 17.81 -3.07 -17.45
C GLU A 355 18.51 -2.62 -16.17
N LEU A 356 18.62 -1.30 -16.03
CA LEU A 356 19.21 -0.65 -14.87
C LEU A 356 18.20 -0.56 -13.72
N SER A 357 18.59 -1.07 -12.57
CA SER A 357 17.83 -0.98 -11.32
C SER A 357 18.65 -0.31 -10.20
N ALA A 358 17.98 0.14 -9.14
CA ALA A 358 18.60 0.78 -7.97
C ALA A 358 19.58 1.93 -8.31
N THR A 359 19.27 2.74 -9.33
CA THR A 359 20.23 3.70 -9.88
C THR A 359 20.55 4.85 -8.93
N VAL A 360 21.84 5.17 -8.80
CA VAL A 360 22.36 6.41 -8.25
C VAL A 360 22.54 7.41 -9.39
N THR A 361 22.06 8.65 -9.20
CA THR A 361 22.16 9.72 -10.21
C THR A 361 23.15 10.78 -9.77
N SER A 362 24.08 11.17 -10.65
CA SER A 362 24.99 12.31 -10.46
C SER A 362 24.95 13.25 -11.66
N ASN A 363 25.15 14.56 -11.43
CA ASN A 363 25.27 15.55 -12.50
C ASN A 363 26.71 15.55 -13.04
N LEU A 364 26.86 15.48 -14.36
CA LEU A 364 28.14 15.65 -15.02
C LEU A 364 28.50 17.13 -15.16
N THR A 365 29.79 17.43 -15.09
CA THR A 365 30.33 18.79 -15.20
C THR A 365 30.74 19.09 -16.63
N LEU A 366 30.32 20.25 -17.14
CA LEU A 366 30.76 20.76 -18.44
C LEU A 366 32.28 20.96 -18.44
N GLN A 367 32.98 20.37 -19.41
CA GLN A 367 34.43 20.51 -19.55
C GLN A 367 34.76 21.63 -20.54
N GLU A 368 34.35 21.49 -21.81
CA GLU A 368 34.60 22.47 -22.87
C GLU A 368 33.54 22.38 -23.99
N SER A 369 33.33 23.48 -24.74
CA SER A 369 32.63 23.43 -26.04
C SER A 369 33.56 22.82 -27.08
N VAL A 370 33.09 21.83 -27.84
CA VAL A 370 33.93 21.18 -28.87
C VAL A 370 34.24 22.20 -29.97
N GLN A 371 35.47 22.71 -30.00
CA GLN A 371 35.90 23.67 -31.02
C GLN A 371 36.01 22.97 -32.39
N GLY A 372 35.21 23.41 -33.36
CA GLY A 372 35.51 23.19 -34.77
C GLY A 372 34.51 22.37 -35.58
N ASP A 373 33.47 21.79 -34.99
CA ASP A 373 32.43 21.09 -35.76
C ASP A 373 31.02 21.35 -35.20
N ALA A 374 30.13 21.72 -36.12
CA ALA A 374 28.65 21.76 -36.07
C ALA A 374 27.92 22.01 -34.72
N GLN A 375 27.22 23.16 -34.66
CA GLN A 375 25.94 23.39 -33.95
C GLN A 375 25.76 22.70 -32.58
N GLY A 376 26.15 23.37 -31.48
CA GLY A 376 25.58 23.09 -30.15
C GLY A 376 26.01 21.77 -29.49
N CYS A 377 27.20 21.27 -29.79
CA CYS A 377 27.78 20.09 -29.14
C CYS A 377 28.71 20.45 -27.97
N TYR A 378 28.58 19.74 -26.85
CA TYR A 378 29.29 20.02 -25.60
C TYR A 378 29.82 18.73 -24.97
N ARG A 379 30.98 18.82 -24.31
CA ARG A 379 31.59 17.69 -23.59
C ARG A 379 31.38 17.81 -22.09
N TYR A 380 30.88 16.75 -21.49
CA TYR A 380 30.66 16.62 -20.06
C TYR A 380 31.52 15.49 -19.49
N SER A 381 31.89 15.64 -18.21
CA SER A 381 32.63 14.61 -17.47
C SER A 381 32.21 14.57 -16.02
N GLY A 382 32.31 13.39 -15.42
CA GLY A 382 32.08 13.17 -14.01
C GLY A 382 32.64 11.82 -13.62
N SER A 383 32.76 11.60 -12.32
CA SER A 383 33.25 10.34 -11.77
C SER A 383 32.21 9.65 -10.92
N THR A 384 32.33 8.34 -10.85
CA THR A 384 31.52 7.47 -9.99
C THR A 384 32.41 6.38 -9.41
N THR A 385 32.00 5.81 -8.29
CA THR A 385 32.67 4.66 -7.67
C THR A 385 31.73 3.47 -7.63
N CYS A 386 32.24 2.28 -7.88
CA CYS A 386 31.49 1.04 -7.68
C CYS A 386 31.70 0.56 -6.24
N ASP A 387 30.66 0.68 -5.42
CA ASP A 387 30.69 0.42 -3.97
C ASP A 387 30.31 -1.03 -3.60
N HIS A 388 29.86 -1.84 -4.56
CA HIS A 388 29.47 -3.23 -4.35
C HIS A 388 29.90 -4.15 -5.51
N PRO A 389 30.21 -5.44 -5.25
CA PRO A 389 30.56 -6.40 -6.28
C PRO A 389 29.32 -6.86 -7.09
N GLY A 390 29.38 -6.77 -8.42
CA GLY A 390 28.29 -7.19 -9.32
C GLY A 390 28.44 -6.63 -10.74
N THR A 391 27.53 -6.99 -11.65
CA THR A 391 27.46 -6.35 -12.98
C THR A 391 26.76 -5.01 -12.85
N MET A 392 27.56 -3.93 -12.90
CA MET A 392 27.06 -2.56 -12.88
C MET A 392 26.94 -2.03 -14.30
N GLY A 393 25.87 -1.29 -14.56
CA GLY A 393 25.62 -0.59 -15.80
C GLY A 393 25.66 0.91 -15.58
N TYR A 394 25.74 1.65 -16.69
CA TYR A 394 25.59 3.09 -16.66
C TYR A 394 24.75 3.58 -17.84
N GLN A 395 24.09 4.71 -17.64
CA GLN A 395 23.33 5.37 -18.69
C GLN A 395 23.45 6.89 -18.54
N ILE A 396 23.63 7.58 -19.67
CA ILE A 396 23.56 9.04 -19.71
C ILE A 396 22.11 9.47 -19.91
N ARG A 397 21.66 10.42 -19.09
CA ARG A 397 20.36 11.06 -19.20
C ARG A 397 20.52 12.57 -19.28
N ILE A 398 19.86 13.20 -20.24
CA ILE A 398 19.74 14.65 -20.33
C ILE A 398 18.33 15.03 -19.88
N VAL A 399 18.25 15.95 -18.92
CA VAL A 399 16.99 16.52 -18.43
C VAL A 399 17.03 18.05 -18.51
N PRO A 400 15.89 18.72 -18.67
CA PRO A 400 15.82 20.18 -18.67
C PRO A 400 16.22 20.73 -17.31
N ASP A 401 17.00 21.79 -17.29
CA ASP A 401 17.33 22.55 -16.09
C ASP A 401 17.15 24.04 -16.37
N GLY A 402 16.89 24.85 -15.37
CA GLY A 402 16.72 26.27 -15.57
C GLY A 402 16.15 26.91 -14.32
N SER A 403 16.61 28.12 -14.02
CA SER A 403 16.17 28.89 -12.85
C SER A 403 14.65 29.10 -12.79
N GLU A 404 14.00 28.99 -13.94
CA GLU A 404 12.58 29.11 -14.17
C GLU A 404 11.82 27.83 -13.79
N LEU A 405 12.46 26.66 -13.78
CA LEU A 405 11.82 25.40 -13.37
C LEU A 405 11.96 25.18 -11.86
N HIS A 406 10.90 24.66 -11.23
CA HIS A 406 10.97 24.10 -9.88
C HIS A 406 11.65 22.73 -9.88
N GLN A 407 11.41 21.93 -10.91
CA GLN A 407 12.04 20.63 -11.13
C GLN A 407 12.04 20.25 -12.61
N TRP A 408 13.02 19.45 -13.02
CA TRP A 408 13.21 19.02 -14.41
C TRP A 408 12.01 18.22 -14.98
N THR A 409 11.20 17.60 -14.12
CA THR A 409 10.02 16.81 -14.52
C THR A 409 8.85 17.66 -15.02
N GLU A 410 8.84 18.96 -14.75
CA GLU A 410 7.70 19.85 -15.08
C GLU A 410 7.29 19.87 -16.54
N ILE A 411 8.22 19.65 -17.45
CA ILE A 411 7.94 19.65 -18.89
C ILE A 411 7.84 18.26 -19.50
N GLY A 412 8.10 17.20 -18.72
CA GLY A 412 7.98 15.81 -19.16
C GLY A 412 8.95 15.42 -20.27
N LEU A 413 10.13 16.05 -20.31
CA LEU A 413 11.15 15.80 -21.32
C LEU A 413 12.37 15.13 -20.72
N VAL A 414 12.82 14.08 -21.37
CA VAL A 414 14.04 13.34 -21.02
C VAL A 414 14.66 12.80 -22.30
N ARG A 415 15.99 12.75 -22.36
CA ARG A 415 16.71 12.06 -23.42
C ARG A 415 17.71 11.10 -22.80
N TYR A 416 17.71 9.85 -23.24
CA TYR A 416 18.69 8.85 -22.84
C TYR A 416 19.75 8.67 -23.93
N GLY A 417 20.94 8.23 -23.55
CA GLY A 417 21.91 7.64 -24.46
C GLY A 417 21.36 6.36 -25.08
N ALA A 418 21.64 6.18 -26.37
CA ALA A 418 21.27 5.00 -27.13
C ALA A 418 22.15 3.80 -26.77
#